data_AF-A0A0L0T2H0-F1
#
_entry.id   AF-A0A0L0T2H0-F1
#
_cell.length_a   1.000
_cell.length_b   1.000
_cell.length_c   1.000
_cell.angle_alpha   90.00
_cell.angle_beta   90.00
_cell.angle_gamma   90.00
#
_symmetry.space_group_name_H-M   'P 1'
#
loop_
_entity.id
_entity.type
_entity.pdbx_description
1 polymer ?
#
loop_
_entity_poly.entity_id
_entity_poly.type
_entity_poly.pdbx_seq_one_letter_code
_entity_poly.pdbx_strand_id
1 'polypeptide(L)'
;MAKKKNRRLATLAIDALKDLLTGGGLISSTTGGLLPADRKLKYFIDSLADVPVPTDAHLVVFAFEDRLKRLYFELLGVLEQQSHDTLVHVRSKTTDTLLDLLVARPEQEQNLLKLLVNKLGDLERKIAAKASYLLHQLTTEHHPAMKLVVVKALEEFMMRPHMTPRAHYFA
;
A
#
# COMPACT_ATOMS: atom_id res chain seq x y z
N MET A 1 -16.28 3.35 -7.25
CA MET A 1 -16.21 4.81 -7.03
C MET A 1 -14.78 5.34 -7.18
N ALA A 2 -13.76 4.67 -6.65
CA ALA A 2 -12.36 5.08 -6.76
C ALA A 2 -11.81 5.17 -8.22
N LYS A 3 -12.33 4.34 -9.15
CA LYS A 3 -11.98 4.38 -10.58
C LYS A 3 -12.70 5.48 -11.40
N LYS A 4 -13.62 6.26 -10.80
CA LYS A 4 -14.40 7.27 -11.55
C LYS A 4 -13.56 8.54 -11.77
N LYS A 5 -13.83 9.23 -12.89
CA LYS A 5 -13.16 10.48 -13.32
C LYS A 5 -13.27 11.65 -12.31
N ASN A 6 -14.24 11.58 -11.38
CA ASN A 6 -14.36 12.57 -10.31
C ASN A 6 -13.30 12.31 -9.22
N ARG A 7 -12.19 13.05 -9.33
CA ARG A 7 -11.01 12.95 -8.46
C ARG A 7 -11.35 13.11 -6.97
N ARG A 8 -12.27 14.03 -6.61
CA ARG A 8 -12.63 14.28 -5.20
C ARG A 8 -13.33 13.07 -4.57
N LEU A 9 -14.27 12.47 -5.30
CA LEU A 9 -14.93 11.24 -4.86
C LEU A 9 -13.97 10.06 -4.83
N ALA A 10 -13.00 10.01 -5.74
CA ALA A 10 -11.99 8.96 -5.76
C ALA A 10 -11.08 9.03 -4.53
N THR A 11 -10.63 10.22 -4.16
CA THR A 11 -9.81 10.43 -2.95
C THR A 11 -10.59 10.07 -1.68
N LEU A 12 -11.83 10.53 -1.53
CA LEU A 12 -12.67 10.18 -0.38
C LEU A 12 -12.95 8.68 -0.28
N ALA A 13 -13.18 8.02 -1.42
CA ALA A 13 -13.37 6.58 -1.46
C ALA A 13 -12.11 5.81 -1.04
N ILE A 14 -10.92 6.32 -1.39
CA ILE A 14 -9.66 5.71 -0.96
C ILE A 14 -9.45 5.87 0.53
N ASP A 15 -9.75 7.05 1.10
CA ASP A 15 -9.66 7.25 2.55
C ASP A 15 -10.58 6.28 3.30
N ALA A 16 -11.85 6.19 2.87
CA ALA A 16 -12.82 5.28 3.48
C ALA A 16 -12.40 3.80 3.33
N LEU A 17 -11.83 3.42 2.18
CA LEU A 17 -11.31 2.06 1.98
C LEU A 17 -10.08 1.80 2.85
N LYS A 18 -9.17 2.77 2.97
CA LYS A 18 -8.01 2.69 3.85
C LYS A 18 -8.47 2.45 5.28
N ASP A 19 -9.38 3.27 5.78
CA ASP A 19 -9.89 3.18 7.16
C ASP A 19 -10.60 1.84 7.40
N LEU A 20 -11.39 1.36 6.45
CA LEU A 20 -12.04 0.05 6.53
C LEU A 20 -11.03 -1.11 6.58
N LEU A 21 -9.95 -1.02 5.79
CA LEU A 21 -8.91 -2.05 5.74
C LEU A 21 -8.04 -2.06 7.00
N THR A 22 -7.66 -0.88 7.50
CA THR A 22 -6.74 -0.74 8.64
C THR A 22 -7.46 -0.70 10.00
N GLY A 23 -8.80 -0.65 10.02
CA GLY A 23 -9.60 -0.68 11.25
C GLY A 23 -9.84 0.70 11.88
N GLY A 24 -9.71 1.77 11.09
CA GLY A 24 -9.99 3.14 11.51
C GLY A 24 -11.48 3.40 11.70
N GLY A 25 -11.99 3.16 12.93
CA GLY A 25 -12.97 4.06 13.54
C GLY A 25 -14.46 3.71 13.54
N LEU A 26 -14.93 2.53 13.10
CA LEU A 26 -16.38 2.26 13.15
C LEU A 26 -16.83 0.89 13.67
N ILE A 27 -15.93 -0.05 14.01
CA ILE A 27 -16.37 -1.30 14.64
C ILE A 27 -15.36 -1.71 15.72
N SER A 28 -15.82 -1.56 16.97
CA SER A 28 -15.34 -2.09 18.24
C SER A 28 -14.10 -3.01 18.23
N SER A 29 -13.07 -2.52 18.92
CA SER A 29 -12.07 -3.12 19.85
C SER A 29 -11.84 -4.64 20.01
N THR A 30 -12.40 -5.53 19.20
CA THR A 30 -12.09 -6.98 19.21
C THR A 30 -11.94 -7.58 17.81
N THR A 31 -12.26 -6.83 16.75
CA THR A 31 -12.21 -7.29 15.36
C THR A 31 -11.49 -6.22 14.51
N GLY A 32 -10.18 -6.09 14.68
CA GLY A 32 -9.40 -5.01 14.08
C GLY A 32 -9.28 -5.12 12.56
N GLY A 33 -9.96 -4.23 11.82
CA GLY A 33 -9.84 -4.07 10.36
C GLY A 33 -10.29 -5.29 9.53
N LEU A 34 -10.53 -5.08 8.24
CA LEU A 34 -10.78 -6.23 7.33
C LEU A 34 -9.52 -7.06 7.07
N LEU A 35 -8.33 -6.48 7.30
CA LEU A 35 -7.06 -7.17 7.11
C LEU A 35 -6.68 -7.98 8.36
N PRO A 36 -6.37 -9.28 8.23
CA PRO A 36 -5.96 -10.10 9.37
C PRO A 36 -4.75 -9.52 10.08
N ALA A 37 -4.70 -9.67 11.40
CA ALA A 37 -3.68 -9.03 12.19
C ALA A 37 -2.29 -9.68 12.09
N ASP A 38 -2.29 -11.00 11.99
CA ASP A 38 -1.10 -11.81 12.21
C ASP A 38 -0.64 -12.53 10.93
N ARG A 39 -1.38 -12.35 9.82
CA ARG A 39 -1.11 -13.07 8.57
C ARG A 39 -1.52 -12.26 7.34
N LYS A 40 -0.90 -12.60 6.21
CA LYS A 40 -1.33 -12.11 4.90
C LYS A 40 -2.62 -12.80 4.44
N LEU A 41 -3.37 -12.14 3.56
CA LEU A 41 -4.51 -12.73 2.88
C LEU A 41 -4.06 -13.90 2.00
N LYS A 42 -4.88 -14.93 1.87
CA LYS A 42 -4.64 -16.09 1.01
C LYS A 42 -5.59 -16.08 -0.18
N TYR A 43 -5.15 -16.66 -1.30
CA TYR A 43 -6.07 -16.97 -2.38
C TYR A 43 -6.92 -18.16 -2.00
N PHE A 44 -8.09 -18.28 -2.64
CA PHE A 44 -9.03 -19.36 -2.37
C PHE A 44 -8.38 -20.75 -2.45
N ILE A 45 -7.55 -20.97 -3.47
CA ILE A 45 -6.87 -22.25 -3.73
C ILE A 45 -5.86 -22.58 -2.62
N ASP A 46 -5.14 -21.58 -2.13
CA ASP A 46 -4.14 -21.76 -1.08
C ASP A 46 -4.82 -22.12 0.25
N SER A 47 -5.95 -21.49 0.56
CA SER A 47 -6.73 -21.77 1.77
C SER A 47 -7.36 -23.16 1.77
N LEU A 48 -7.68 -23.72 0.60
CA LEU A 48 -8.17 -25.09 0.47
C LEU A 48 -7.10 -26.14 0.78
N ALA A 49 -5.83 -25.84 0.53
CA ALA A 49 -4.73 -26.77 0.81
C ALA A 49 -4.46 -26.92 2.32
N ASP A 50 -4.81 -25.93 3.12
CA ASP A 50 -4.57 -25.92 4.57
C ASP A 50 -5.59 -26.76 5.37
N VAL A 51 -6.76 -27.08 4.78
CA VAL A 51 -7.85 -27.74 5.50
C VAL A 51 -8.22 -29.06 4.82
N PRO A 52 -8.03 -30.22 5.47
CA PRO A 52 -8.21 -31.53 4.85
C PRO A 52 -9.67 -31.84 4.46
N VAL A 53 -10.66 -31.28 5.17
CA VAL A 53 -12.09 -31.36 4.79
C VAL A 53 -12.76 -30.00 5.08
N PRO A 54 -12.92 -29.13 4.07
CA PRO A 54 -13.55 -27.83 4.27
C PRO A 54 -15.08 -27.95 4.37
N THR A 55 -15.64 -27.45 5.48
CA THR A 55 -17.09 -27.21 5.66
C THR A 55 -17.55 -26.02 4.80
N ASP A 56 -18.85 -25.94 4.49
CA ASP A 56 -19.47 -24.80 3.79
C ASP A 56 -19.12 -23.44 4.41
N ALA A 57 -19.06 -23.36 5.75
CA ALA A 57 -18.63 -22.16 6.46
C ALA A 57 -17.19 -21.74 6.11
N HIS A 58 -16.26 -22.70 5.97
CA HIS A 58 -14.89 -22.43 5.54
C HIS A 58 -14.86 -21.93 4.09
N LEU A 59 -15.65 -22.51 3.20
CA LEU A 59 -15.72 -22.08 1.79
C LEU A 59 -16.17 -20.61 1.66
N VAL A 60 -17.15 -20.18 2.46
CA VAL A 60 -17.60 -18.78 2.48
C VAL A 60 -16.48 -17.84 2.94
N VAL A 61 -15.76 -18.20 4.01
CA VAL A 61 -14.64 -17.40 4.52
C VAL A 61 -13.51 -17.32 3.49
N PHE A 62 -13.17 -18.43 2.85
CA PHE A 62 -12.13 -18.45 1.82
C PHE A 62 -12.51 -17.62 0.60
N ALA A 63 -13.77 -17.68 0.16
CA ALA A 63 -14.26 -16.88 -0.96
C ALA A 63 -14.25 -15.38 -0.63
N PHE A 64 -14.62 -15.03 0.61
CA PHE A 64 -14.52 -13.65 1.10
C PHE A 64 -13.08 -13.15 1.10
N GLU A 65 -12.15 -13.97 1.63
CA GLU A 65 -10.74 -13.63 1.71
C GLU A 65 -10.09 -13.44 0.34
N ASP A 66 -10.37 -14.35 -0.60
CA ASP A 66 -9.92 -14.25 -1.99
C ASP A 66 -10.42 -12.95 -2.65
N ARG A 67 -11.70 -12.63 -2.44
CA ARG A 67 -12.28 -11.39 -2.98
C ARG A 67 -11.62 -10.16 -2.36
N LEU A 68 -11.38 -10.17 -1.05
CA LEU A 68 -10.72 -9.07 -0.34
C LEU A 68 -9.29 -8.87 -0.86
N LYS A 69 -8.54 -9.95 -1.08
CA LYS A 69 -7.19 -9.90 -1.63
C LYS A 69 -7.15 -9.30 -3.04
N ARG A 70 -8.09 -9.71 -3.91
CA ARG A 70 -8.24 -9.12 -5.26
C ARG A 70 -8.61 -7.64 -5.19
N LEU A 71 -9.52 -7.26 -4.29
CA LEU A 71 -9.90 -5.85 -4.10
C LEU A 71 -8.72 -4.99 -3.64
N TYR A 72 -7.87 -5.52 -2.76
CA TYR A 72 -6.64 -4.83 -2.36
C TYR A 72 -5.70 -4.61 -3.54
N PHE A 73 -5.53 -5.62 -4.39
CA PHE A 73 -4.74 -5.48 -5.62
C PHE A 73 -5.33 -4.44 -6.58
N GLU A 74 -6.66 -4.42 -6.74
CA GLU A 74 -7.33 -3.37 -7.51
C GLU A 74 -7.12 -1.97 -6.92
N LEU A 75 -7.11 -1.84 -5.59
CA LEU A 75 -6.84 -0.57 -4.89
C LEU A 75 -5.41 -0.09 -5.18
N LEU A 76 -4.42 -0.99 -5.14
CA LEU A 76 -3.04 -0.65 -5.49
C LEU A 76 -2.92 -0.11 -6.92
N GLY A 77 -3.63 -0.72 -7.88
CA GLY A 77 -3.65 -0.22 -9.26
C GLY A 77 -4.23 1.20 -9.36
N VAL A 78 -5.22 1.54 -8.52
CA VAL A 78 -5.76 2.91 -8.46
C VAL A 78 -4.77 3.88 -7.80
N LEU A 79 -4.09 3.45 -6.73
CA LEU A 79 -3.06 4.26 -6.06
C LEU A 79 -1.87 4.51 -6.99
N GLU A 80 -1.45 3.52 -7.78
CA GLU A 80 -0.40 3.68 -8.78
C GLU A 80 -0.78 4.76 -9.81
N GLN A 81 -2.01 4.73 -10.33
CA GLN A 81 -2.51 5.77 -11.24
C GLN A 81 -2.52 7.16 -10.58
N GLN A 82 -3.01 7.27 -9.34
CA GLN A 82 -3.05 8.55 -8.63
C GLN A 82 -1.66 9.07 -8.25
N SER A 83 -0.70 8.17 -8.05
CA SER A 83 0.69 8.54 -7.77
C SER A 83 1.36 9.22 -8.96
N HIS A 84 0.78 9.12 -10.16
CA HIS A 84 1.20 9.81 -11.39
C HIS A 84 0.21 10.90 -11.85
N ASP A 85 -0.77 11.30 -11.02
CA ASP A 85 -1.75 12.32 -11.40
C ASP A 85 -1.07 13.68 -11.66
N THR A 86 -1.66 14.52 -12.52
CA THR A 86 -1.13 15.85 -12.84
C THR A 86 -1.14 16.79 -11.63
N LEU A 87 -2.06 16.60 -10.69
CA LEU A 87 -2.20 17.42 -9.49
C LEU A 87 -1.25 16.99 -8.38
N VAL A 88 -0.39 17.92 -7.95
CA VAL A 88 0.59 17.72 -6.85
C VAL A 88 -0.08 17.29 -5.55
N HIS A 89 -1.23 17.89 -5.20
CA HIS A 89 -1.94 17.54 -3.96
C HIS A 89 -2.43 16.09 -3.96
N VAL A 90 -2.91 15.59 -5.11
CA VAL A 90 -3.34 14.18 -5.23
C VAL A 90 -2.15 13.26 -5.05
N ARG A 91 -1.05 13.49 -5.79
CA ARG A 91 0.18 12.69 -5.64
C ARG A 91 0.70 12.70 -4.20
N SER A 92 0.73 13.87 -3.55
CA SER A 92 1.19 14.01 -2.16
C SER A 92 0.33 13.18 -1.19
N LYS A 93 -0.99 13.22 -1.34
CA LYS A 93 -1.92 12.44 -0.51
C LYS A 93 -1.81 10.94 -0.79
N THR A 94 -1.60 10.55 -2.05
CA THR A 94 -1.31 9.17 -2.40
C THR A 94 -0.03 8.68 -1.74
N THR A 95 1.03 9.50 -1.68
CA THR A 95 2.27 9.15 -0.96
C THR A 95 2.02 8.90 0.53
N ASP A 96 1.20 9.73 1.18
CA ASP A 96 0.81 9.51 2.59
C ASP A 96 0.04 8.19 2.74
N THR A 97 -0.93 7.96 1.85
CA THR A 97 -1.75 6.74 1.87
C THR A 97 -0.90 5.48 1.69
N LEU A 98 0.14 5.53 0.85
CA LEU A 98 1.07 4.41 0.66
C LEU A 98 1.85 4.11 1.95
N LEU A 99 2.34 5.15 2.65
CA LEU A 99 3.00 4.97 3.94
C LEU A 99 2.02 4.42 4.98
N ASP A 100 0.83 5.00 5.12
CA ASP A 100 -0.18 4.56 6.09
C ASP A 100 -0.50 3.06 5.93
N LEU A 101 -0.63 2.59 4.68
CA LEU A 101 -0.88 1.18 4.39
C LEU A 101 0.33 0.29 4.72
N LEU A 102 1.56 0.75 4.44
CA LEU A 102 2.79 0.04 4.83
C LEU A 102 2.93 -0.06 6.36
N VAL A 103 2.65 1.04 7.06
CA VAL A 103 2.76 1.12 8.53
C VAL A 103 1.71 0.25 9.19
N ALA A 104 0.44 0.36 8.76
CA ALA A 104 -0.64 -0.39 9.38
C ALA A 104 -0.59 -1.89 9.04
N ARG A 105 -0.60 -2.26 7.75
CA ARG A 105 -0.78 -3.64 7.29
C ARG A 105 -0.07 -3.88 5.93
N PRO A 106 1.18 -4.38 5.92
CA PRO A 106 1.97 -4.57 4.70
C PRO A 106 1.59 -5.83 3.88
N GLU A 107 0.32 -5.95 3.48
CA GLU A 107 -0.21 -7.10 2.70
C GLU A 107 0.51 -7.30 1.36
N GLN A 108 0.88 -6.19 0.69
CA GLN A 108 1.64 -6.14 -0.57
C GLN A 108 2.88 -5.26 -0.43
N GLU A 109 3.65 -5.52 0.63
CA GLU A 109 4.82 -4.74 1.03
C GLU A 109 5.73 -4.32 -0.13
N GLN A 110 6.17 -5.27 -0.97
CA GLN A 110 7.08 -4.99 -2.07
C GLN A 110 6.49 -4.00 -3.08
N ASN A 111 5.22 -4.15 -3.43
CA ASN A 111 4.54 -3.27 -4.39
C ASN A 111 4.32 -1.87 -3.80
N LEU A 112 3.89 -1.79 -2.54
CA LEU A 112 3.72 -0.53 -1.83
C LEU A 112 5.05 0.23 -1.70
N LEU A 113 6.11 -0.47 -1.25
CA LEU A 113 7.44 0.11 -1.11
C LEU A 113 7.98 0.58 -2.44
N LYS A 114 7.81 -0.21 -3.51
CA LYS A 114 8.20 0.19 -4.87
C LYS A 114 7.49 1.46 -5.32
N LEU A 115 6.18 1.58 -5.07
CA LEU A 115 5.43 2.80 -5.39
C LEU A 115 5.94 4.01 -4.59
N LEU A 116 6.25 3.83 -3.30
CA LEU A 116 6.78 4.90 -2.44
C LEU A 116 8.20 5.33 -2.85
N VAL A 117 9.11 4.38 -3.09
CA VAL A 117 10.48 4.64 -3.55
C VAL A 117 10.48 5.33 -4.92
N ASN A 118 9.60 4.92 -5.83
CA ASN A 118 9.45 5.59 -7.13
C ASN A 118 9.11 7.09 -6.98
N LYS A 119 8.53 7.53 -5.86
CA LYS A 119 8.23 8.96 -5.62
C LYS A 119 9.47 9.82 -5.38
N LEU A 120 10.63 9.23 -5.08
CA LEU A 120 11.91 9.96 -5.00
C LEU A 120 12.32 10.58 -6.35
N GLY A 121 11.82 10.00 -7.45
CA GLY A 121 12.02 10.51 -8.81
C GLY A 121 10.93 11.48 -9.30
N ASP A 122 10.02 11.98 -8.45
CA ASP A 122 8.97 12.91 -8.90
C ASP A 122 9.58 14.23 -9.42
N LEU A 123 8.94 14.80 -10.45
CA LEU A 123 9.33 16.09 -11.02
C LEU A 123 9.16 17.24 -10.01
N GLU A 124 8.19 17.11 -9.10
CA GLU A 124 7.92 18.07 -8.04
C GLU A 124 8.81 17.79 -6.83
N ARG A 125 9.72 18.72 -6.54
CA ARG A 125 10.72 18.59 -5.46
C ARG A 125 10.08 18.33 -4.10
N LYS A 126 8.92 18.92 -3.82
CA LYS A 126 8.19 18.75 -2.56
C LYS A 126 7.73 17.31 -2.36
N ILE A 127 7.37 16.60 -3.44
CA ILE A 127 6.93 15.20 -3.36
C ILE A 127 8.14 14.28 -3.15
N ALA A 128 9.25 14.51 -3.88
CA ALA A 128 10.47 13.72 -3.71
C ALA A 128 11.04 13.85 -2.29
N ALA A 129 11.14 15.08 -1.77
CA ALA A 129 11.58 15.33 -0.39
C ALA A 129 10.66 14.67 0.64
N LYS A 130 9.35 14.72 0.41
CA LYS A 130 8.37 14.04 1.27
C LYS A 130 8.52 12.53 1.24
N ALA A 131 8.71 11.92 0.07
CA ALA A 131 8.95 10.49 -0.04
C ALA A 131 10.21 10.06 0.73
N SER A 132 11.30 10.83 0.63
CA SER A 132 12.53 10.61 1.40
C SER A 132 12.27 10.67 2.91
N TYR A 133 11.55 11.70 3.37
CA TYR A 133 11.14 11.83 4.78
C TYR A 133 10.30 10.65 5.27
N LEU A 134 9.29 10.24 4.49
CA LEU A 134 8.40 9.13 4.86
C LEU A 134 9.13 7.77 4.88
N LEU A 135 10.08 7.55 3.96
CA LEU A 135 10.94 6.35 3.97
C LEU A 135 11.87 6.33 5.19
N HIS A 136 12.43 7.48 5.55
CA HIS A 136 13.20 7.61 6.78
C HIS A 136 12.33 7.25 7.99
N GLN A 137 11.17 7.89 8.11
CA GLN A 137 10.20 7.66 9.18
C GLN A 137 9.77 6.17 9.28
N LEU A 138 9.52 5.52 8.14
CA LEU A 138 9.20 4.10 8.07
C LEU A 138 10.28 3.25 8.76
N THR A 139 11.55 3.53 8.47
CA THR A 139 12.68 2.74 8.98
C THR A 139 13.11 3.09 10.40
N THR A 140 12.81 4.30 10.89
CA THR A 140 13.23 4.76 12.21
C THR A 140 12.14 4.60 13.26
N GLU A 141 10.90 4.92 12.94
CA GLU A 141 9.79 5.01 13.91
C GLU A 141 8.85 3.81 13.86
N HIS A 142 8.53 3.29 12.66
CA HIS A 142 7.43 2.33 12.51
C HIS A 142 7.90 0.89 12.35
N HIS A 143 8.81 0.61 11.42
CA HIS A 143 9.25 -0.74 11.05
C HIS A 143 10.77 -0.87 10.95
N PRO A 144 11.52 -0.84 12.08
CA PRO A 144 12.98 -0.93 12.05
C PRO A 144 13.53 -2.20 11.40
N ALA A 145 12.79 -3.31 11.48
CA ALA A 145 13.17 -4.58 10.85
C ALA A 145 13.13 -4.52 9.31
N MET A 146 12.43 -3.54 8.73
CA MET A 146 12.30 -3.38 7.27
C MET A 146 13.47 -2.65 6.63
N LYS A 147 14.43 -2.12 7.41
CA LYS A 147 15.58 -1.33 6.93
C LYS A 147 16.29 -1.97 5.73
N LEU A 148 16.62 -3.26 5.82
CA LEU A 148 17.34 -3.95 4.73
C LEU A 148 16.49 -4.07 3.47
N VAL A 149 15.17 -4.23 3.60
CA VAL A 149 14.25 -4.29 2.45
C VAL A 149 14.15 -2.93 1.79
N VAL A 150 14.08 -1.85 2.58
CA VAL A 150 14.09 -0.47 2.08
C VAL A 150 15.39 -0.13 1.36
N VAL A 151 16.55 -0.48 1.94
CA VAL A 151 17.86 -0.26 1.32
C VAL A 151 17.96 -0.96 -0.03
N LYS A 152 17.56 -2.24 -0.12
CA LYS A 152 17.56 -2.97 -1.40
C LYS A 152 16.66 -2.31 -2.45
N ALA A 153 15.47 -1.87 -2.04
CA ALA A 153 14.56 -1.17 -2.95
C ALA A 153 15.13 0.18 -3.44
N LEU A 154 15.87 0.89 -2.59
CA LEU A 154 16.60 2.11 -2.94
C LEU A 154 17.76 1.81 -3.90
N GLU A 155 18.55 0.78 -3.65
CA GLU A 155 19.64 0.34 -4.54
C GLU A 155 19.09 -0.02 -5.93
N GLU A 156 18.04 -0.84 -5.99
CA GLU A 156 17.35 -1.17 -7.24
C GLU A 156 16.80 0.07 -7.93
N PHE A 157 16.29 1.05 -7.17
CA PHE A 157 15.84 2.31 -7.71
C PHE A 157 17.01 3.11 -8.28
N MET A 158 18.17 3.19 -7.61
CA MET A 158 19.35 3.95 -8.02
C MET A 158 20.11 3.31 -9.20
N MET A 159 19.95 2.00 -9.42
CA MET A 159 20.65 1.24 -10.47
C MET A 159 19.95 1.24 -11.84
N ARG A 160 18.71 1.75 -11.93
CA ARG A 160 17.95 1.83 -13.20
C ARG A 160 18.64 2.73 -14.23
N PRO A 161 18.58 2.36 -15.53
CA PRO A 161 19.07 3.24 -16.58
C PRO A 161 18.21 4.51 -16.64
N HIS A 162 18.85 5.67 -16.83
CA HIS A 162 18.23 7.00 -16.96
C HIS A 162 17.68 7.65 -15.67
N MET A 163 18.25 7.39 -14.49
CA MET A 163 17.94 8.27 -13.35
C MET A 163 18.40 9.69 -13.59
N THR A 164 17.58 10.63 -13.12
CA THR A 164 18.00 12.01 -13.01
C THR A 164 18.95 12.18 -11.82
N PRO A 165 19.95 13.08 -11.89
CA PRO A 165 20.80 13.42 -10.74
C PRO A 165 20.00 13.88 -9.51
N ARG A 166 18.79 14.42 -9.73
CA ARG A 166 17.86 14.82 -8.67
C ARG A 166 17.31 13.61 -7.91
N ALA A 167 16.96 12.54 -8.61
CA ALA A 167 16.50 11.31 -7.96
C ALA A 167 17.58 10.70 -7.05
N HIS A 168 18.85 10.76 -7.48
CA HIS A 168 20.00 10.35 -6.65
C HIS A 168 20.22 11.25 -5.42
N TYR A 169 19.82 12.52 -5.46
CA TYR A 169 19.97 13.41 -4.31
C TYR A 169 18.97 13.10 -3.18
N PHE A 170 17.79 12.58 -3.51
CA PHE A 170 16.73 12.29 -2.54
C PHE A 170 16.71 10.84 -2.03
N ALA A 171 17.33 9.92 -2.77
CA ALA A 171 17.51 8.51 -2.41
C ALA A 171 18.67 8.33 -1.43
#